data_AF-A0A1Q6WNZ7-F1
#
_entry.id   AF-A0A1Q6WNZ7-F1
#
_cell.length_a   1.000
_cell.length_b   1.000
_cell.length_c   1.000
_cell.angle_alpha   90.00
_cell.angle_beta   90.00
_cell.angle_gamma   90.00
#
_symmetry.space_group_name_H-M   'P 1'
#
loop_
_entity.id
_entity.type
_entity.pdbx_description
1 polymer ?
#
loop_
_entity_poly.entity_id
_entity_poly.type
_entity_poly.pdbx_seq_one_letter_code
_entity_poly.pdbx_strand_id
1 'polypeptide(L)' 'MRVKVVAGGAIAVASPFAATEFLDDPAATAARFRDGYFLSGDVGAQASGGTIAITGWRS' A
#
# COMPACT_ATOMS: atom_id res chain seq x y z
N MET A 1 10.57 7.03 -3.93
CA MET A 1 9.31 6.53 -3.33
C MET A 1 8.21 6.56 -4.39
N ARG A 2 7.38 5.52 -4.50
CA ARG A 2 6.22 5.46 -5.40
C ARG A 2 4.99 5.10 -4.57
N VAL A 3 3.90 5.84 -4.74
CA VAL A 3 2.63 5.58 -4.06
C VAL A 3 1.52 5.65 -5.10
N LYS A 4 0.55 4.74 -5.04
CA LYS A 4 -0.62 4.74 -5.92
C LYS A 4 -1.86 4.24 -5.21
N VAL A 5 -3.02 4.72 -5.65
CA VAL A 5 -4.32 4.13 -5.33
C VAL A 5 -4.60 3.04 -6.37
N VAL A 6 -4.89 1.81 -5.93
CA VAL A 6 -5.26 0.70 -6.82
C VAL A 6 -6.77 0.51 -6.87
N ALA A 7 -7.25 -0.42 -7.71
CA ALA A 7 -8.66 -0.77 -7.78
C ALA A 7 -9.23 -1.07 -6.38
N GLY A 8 -10.41 -0.51 -6.08
CA GLY A 8 -11.02 -0.60 -4.75
C GLY A 8 -10.55 0.46 -3.75
N GLY A 9 -9.67 1.37 -4.14
CA GLY A 9 -9.23 2.51 -3.33
C GLY A 9 -8.04 2.20 -2.41
N ALA A 10 -7.50 0.99 -2.41
CA ALA A 10 -6.39 0.63 -1.54
C ALA A 10 -5.11 1.40 -1.91
N ILE A 11 -4.36 1.84 -0.89
CA ILE A 11 -3.07 2.51 -1.09
C ILE A 11 -1.95 1.47 -1.16
N ALA A 12 -1.16 1.55 -2.22
CA ALA A 12 0.02 0.71 -2.45
C ALA A 12 1.29 1.57 -2.43
N VAL A 13 2.29 1.14 -1.65
CA VAL A 13 3.55 1.86 -1.42
C VAL A 13 4.74 1.03 -1.88
N ALA A 14 5.67 1.65 -2.61
CA ALA A 14 6.99 1.09 -2.90
C ALA A 14 8.07 2.11 -2.55
N SER A 15 8.96 1.73 -1.63
CA SER A 15 10.03 2.58 -1.11
C SER A 15 11.28 1.74 -0.85
N PRO A 16 12.49 2.27 -1.09
CA PRO A 16 13.73 1.60 -0.65
C PRO A 16 13.84 1.47 0.88
N PHE A 17 12.98 2.17 1.63
CA PHE A 17 12.91 2.13 3.09
C PHE A 17 11.70 1.34 3.62
N ALA A 18 10.89 0.74 2.73
CA ALA A 18 9.76 -0.07 3.17
C ALA A 18 10.25 -1.41 3.72
N ALA A 19 9.52 -1.95 4.70
CA ALA A 19 9.61 -3.36 5.01
C ALA A 19 9.33 -4.19 3.75
N THR A 20 9.92 -5.38 3.66
CA THR A 20 9.73 -6.29 2.52
C THR A 20 8.84 -7.49 2.87
N GLU A 21 8.62 -7.72 4.16
CA GLU A 21 7.85 -8.84 4.70
C GLU A 21 7.37 -8.55 6.13
N PHE A 22 6.44 -9.36 6.61
CA PHE A 22 6.13 -9.47 8.04
C PHE A 22 7.00 -10.55 8.68
N LEU A 23 7.46 -10.29 9.89
CA LEU A 23 8.22 -11.25 10.68
C LEU A 23 7.35 -12.49 10.99
N ASP A 24 7.86 -13.66 10.63
CA ASP A 24 7.27 -14.98 10.89
C ASP A 24 5.84 -15.20 10.33
N ASP A 25 5.39 -14.35 9.40
CA ASP A 25 4.08 -14.48 8.75
C ASP A 25 4.20 -14.45 7.21
N PRO A 26 4.58 -15.59 6.60
CA PRO A 26 4.70 -15.69 5.15
C PRO A 26 3.35 -15.55 4.43
N ALA A 27 2.24 -15.90 5.09
CA ALA A 27 0.91 -15.82 4.49
C ALA A 27 0.44 -14.36 4.38
N ALA A 28 0.58 -13.57 5.45
CA ALA A 28 0.31 -12.14 5.40
C ALA A 28 1.29 -11.43 4.46
N THR A 29 2.54 -11.89 4.41
CA THR A 29 3.54 -11.34 3.49
C THR A 29 3.09 -11.49 2.04
N ALA A 30 2.74 -12.70 1.61
CA ALA A 30 2.23 -12.96 0.26
C ALA A 30 0.94 -12.19 -0.05
N ALA A 31 0.08 -11.95 0.96
CA ALA A 31 -1.16 -11.21 0.79
C ALA A 31 -0.95 -9.69 0.65
N ARG A 32 0.04 -9.12 1.34
CA ARG A 32 0.24 -7.65 1.43
C ARG A 32 1.40 -7.14 0.59
N PHE A 33 2.40 -7.96 0.30
CA PHE A 33 3.58 -7.60 -0.50
C PHE A 33 3.52 -8.32 -1.85
N ARG A 34 3.21 -7.57 -2.92
CA ARG A 34 3.08 -8.12 -4.28
C ARG A 34 3.56 -7.13 -5.32
N ASP A 35 4.21 -7.64 -6.36
CA ASP A 35 4.76 -6.85 -7.48
C ASP A 35 5.66 -5.68 -7.04
N GLY A 36 6.39 -5.85 -5.93
CA GLY A 36 7.27 -4.83 -5.36
C GLY A 36 6.56 -3.68 -4.63
N TYR A 37 5.29 -3.87 -4.26
CA TYR A 37 4.50 -2.93 -3.46
C TYR A 37 3.97 -3.58 -2.18
N PHE A 38 3.89 -2.79 -1.12
CA PHE A 38 3.16 -3.07 0.10
C PHE A 38 1.75 -2.47 0.04
N LEU A 39 0.72 -3.23 0.40
CA LEU A 39 -0.65 -2.77 0.58
C LEU A 39 -0.87 -2.33 2.03
N SER A 40 -1.00 -1.02 2.27
CA SER A 40 -1.02 -0.49 3.64
C SER A 40 -2.29 -0.82 4.43
N GLY A 41 -3.38 -1.19 3.73
CA GLY A 41 -4.72 -1.31 4.32
C GLY A 41 -5.48 0.02 4.35
N ASP A 42 -4.82 1.13 4.02
CA ASP A 42 -5.50 2.42 3.89
C ASP A 42 -6.26 2.50 2.58
N VAL A 43 -7.31 3.31 2.62
CA VAL A 43 -8.10 3.69 1.44
C VAL A 43 -7.78 5.14 1.13
N GLY A 44 -7.59 5.45 -0.14
CA GLY A 44 -7.38 6.81 -0.56
C GLY A 44 -7.93 7.12 -1.94
N ALA A 45 -7.81 8.39 -2.28
CA ALA A 45 -8.11 8.94 -3.59
C ALA A 45 -6.90 9.75 -4.08
N GLN A 46 -6.63 9.67 -5.38
CA GLN A 46 -5.65 10.56 -5.99
C GLN A 46 -6.26 11.97 -6.04
N ALA A 47 -5.56 12.93 -5.47
CA ALA A 47 -5.93 14.34 -5.49
C ALA A 47 -5.08 15.10 -6.52
N SER A 48 -5.43 16.37 -6.73
CA SER A 48 -4.68 17.24 -7.64
C SER A 48 -3.21 17.36 -7.23
N GLY A 49 -2.34 17.57 -8.22
CA GLY A 49 -0.90 17.78 -7.97
C GLY A 49 -0.13 16.54 -7.53
N GLY A 50 -0.65 15.34 -7.78
CA GLY A 50 0.05 14.08 -7.46
C GLY A 50 0.00 13.69 -5.98
N THR A 51 -0.87 14.31 -5.20
CA THR A 51 -1.10 13.97 -3.80
C THR A 51 -2.05 12.77 -3.68
N ILE A 52 -1.95 12.03 -2.57
CA ILE A 52 -2.94 11.01 -2.20
C ILE A 52 -3.58 11.44 -0.89
N ALA A 53 -4.91 11.57 -0.91
CA ALA A 53 -5.69 11.79 0.30
C ALA A 53 -6.07 10.44 0.89
N ILE A 54 -5.75 10.22 2.16
CA ILE A 54 -6.23 9.05 2.91
C ILE A 54 -7.67 9.35 3.33
N THR A 55 -8.60 8.47 2.97
CA THR A 55 -10.04 8.65 3.19
C THR A 55 -10.64 7.60 4.13
N GLY A 56 -9.85 6.62 4.57
CA GLY A 56 -10.28 5.59 5.51
C GLY A 56 -9.30 4.44 5.60
N TRP A 57 -9.73 3.36 6.26
CA TRP A 57 -8.98 2.15 6.49
C TRP A 57 -9.84 0.91 6.24
N ARG A 58 -9.22 -0.18 5.78
CA ARG A 58 -9.85 -1.50 5.60
C ARG A 58 -8.93 -2.55 6.22
N SER A 59 -9.50 -3.32 7.16
CA SER A 59 -8.86 -4.48 7.79
C SER A 59 -8.61 -5.59 6.79
#